data_AF-A0A8J5M0E2-F1
#
_entry.id   AF-A0A8J5M0E2-F1
#
_cell.length_a   1.000
_cell.length_b   1.000
_cell.length_c   1.000
_cell.angle_alpha   90.00
_cell.angle_beta   90.00
_cell.angle_gamma   90.00
#
_symmetry.space_group_name_H-M   'P 1'
#
loop_
_entity.id
_entity.type
_entity.pdbx_description
1 polymer ?
#
loop_
_entity_poly.entity_id
_entity_poly.type
_entity_poly.pdbx_seq_one_letter_code
_entity_poly.pdbx_strand_id
1 'polypeptide(L)'
;MPAMDCQDSAPFASFGRSILSLRREQVHSVDGGGHRDSLVGSYDVEIEAFQKRVAGVFLDLASSFGDELLSLPWLRKLLDGFLVCQEEFRGILFGCRDGRQAHLSRPPLDRFLSDFFERSVKALDVCNAIREGVDKMRQWRQHLEIAISALRGSGGGRPLGEGQIRRACKALNDLTILLLDEKESPCILNLRNRSFGRGGKETRQHRRVGSAGSASSSGHHRSLSWSVSRSWSAARQLQTIGNNLNVPRGNEVAATNGLAVPVFAMSSVLFFVMWTLVAAIPCQDRGLQTHFSLPKNLPWAASITALHEKIFEESKKKDRKNSCGLLKEILQMEKCSRQLVELLDPVEFPLTEEKETQLQQGVEGLLEVCNALKECLDPLERQVRDIFLRIVSSRTEGLDCLSKSHHSE
;
A
#
# COMPACT_ATOMS: atom_id res chain seq x y z
N MET A 1 -42.02 -18.49 53.36
CA MET A 1 -42.39 -19.81 53.95
C MET A 1 -43.74 -20.22 53.40
N PRO A 2 -44.04 -21.52 53.18
CA PRO A 2 -43.29 -22.77 53.44
C PRO A 2 -42.72 -23.38 52.12
N ALA A 3 -41.66 -24.19 52.05
CA ALA A 3 -41.20 -25.40 52.78
C ALA A 3 -42.00 -26.68 52.43
N MET A 4 -41.37 -27.61 51.71
CA MET A 4 -41.10 -28.99 52.17
C MET A 4 -40.28 -29.79 51.14
N ASP A 5 -39.17 -30.34 51.65
CA ASP A 5 -38.30 -31.38 51.10
C ASP A 5 -38.88 -32.80 51.32
N CYS A 6 -38.34 -33.78 50.58
CA CYS A 6 -37.98 -35.17 50.95
C CYS A 6 -37.98 -36.05 49.68
N GLN A 7 -37.09 -37.00 49.41
CA GLN A 7 -35.88 -37.51 50.05
C GLN A 7 -35.18 -38.51 49.09
N ASP A 8 -33.85 -38.57 49.20
CA ASP A 8 -32.93 -39.72 49.08
C ASP A 8 -33.01 -40.72 47.91
N SER A 9 -31.89 -40.87 47.16
CA SER A 9 -30.85 -41.89 47.47
C SER A 9 -29.78 -42.01 46.36
N ALA A 10 -28.50 -41.98 46.77
CA ALA A 10 -27.34 -42.55 46.05
C ALA A 10 -26.92 -43.82 46.84
N PRO A 11 -26.07 -44.78 46.37
CA PRO A 11 -24.75 -44.51 45.75
C PRO A 11 -24.29 -45.55 44.69
N PHE A 12 -23.17 -45.27 44.01
CA PHE A 12 -21.95 -46.10 43.97
C PHE A 12 -21.04 -45.76 42.77
N ALA A 13 -19.75 -45.76 43.08
CA ALA A 13 -18.59 -45.39 42.28
C ALA A 13 -18.29 -46.37 41.14
N SER A 14 -17.58 -45.97 40.09
CA SER A 14 -16.11 -45.91 40.07
C SER A 14 -15.52 -45.68 38.67
N PHE A 15 -14.32 -45.10 38.72
CA PHE A 15 -13.24 -44.97 37.73
C PHE A 15 -13.10 -46.05 36.65
N GLY A 16 -12.65 -45.65 35.45
CA GLY A 16 -11.64 -46.45 34.74
C GLY A 16 -11.60 -46.41 33.19
N ARG A 17 -10.63 -45.63 32.68
CA ARG A 17 -9.67 -45.96 31.60
C ARG A 17 -10.08 -45.91 30.11
N SER A 18 -9.27 -45.12 29.38
CA SER A 18 -8.97 -45.20 27.95
C SER A 18 -8.61 -46.60 27.47
N ILE A 19 -9.12 -46.98 26.29
CA ILE A 19 -8.54 -48.01 25.43
C ILE A 19 -8.61 -47.53 23.97
N LEU A 20 -7.43 -47.37 23.37
CA LEU A 20 -7.19 -47.24 21.94
C LEU A 20 -7.60 -48.55 21.24
N SER A 21 -8.42 -48.50 20.19
CA SER A 21 -8.60 -49.63 19.28
C SER A 21 -8.26 -49.25 17.85
N LEU A 22 -6.99 -49.49 17.53
CA LEU A 22 -6.45 -49.77 16.21
C LEU A 22 -7.22 -50.93 15.54
N ARG A 23 -7.80 -50.66 14.37
CA ARG A 23 -8.12 -51.60 13.28
C ARG A 23 -8.47 -50.72 12.08
N ARG A 24 -7.54 -50.29 11.23
CA ARG A 24 -6.90 -51.06 10.13
C ARG A 24 -7.83 -52.15 9.61
N GLU A 25 -8.75 -51.75 8.74
CA GLU A 25 -9.29 -52.62 7.72
C GLU A 25 -8.83 -52.08 6.36
N GLN A 26 -7.87 -52.80 5.80
CA GLN A 26 -7.15 -52.54 4.57
C GLN A 26 -7.89 -53.32 3.47
N VAL A 27 -8.70 -52.62 2.67
CA VAL A 27 -9.25 -53.18 1.43
C VAL A 27 -8.44 -52.60 0.28
N HIS A 28 -7.52 -53.40 -0.22
CA HIS A 28 -6.80 -53.13 -1.46
C HIS A 28 -7.76 -53.27 -2.64
N SER A 29 -8.14 -52.14 -3.25
CA SER A 29 -8.49 -52.11 -4.66
C SER A 29 -7.22 -51.76 -5.42
N VAL A 30 -6.68 -52.75 -6.13
CA VAL A 30 -5.61 -52.54 -7.11
C VAL A 30 -6.26 -51.91 -8.32
N ASP A 31 -6.10 -50.60 -8.48
CA ASP A 31 -6.23 -49.94 -9.78
C ASP A 31 -5.26 -48.76 -9.86
N GLY A 32 -4.67 -48.54 -11.04
CA GLY A 32 -3.45 -47.76 -11.25
C GLY A 32 -3.53 -46.24 -11.00
N GLY A 33 -3.72 -45.81 -9.74
CA GLY A 33 -3.88 -44.41 -9.32
C GLY A 33 -2.69 -43.76 -8.61
N GLY A 34 -1.54 -44.44 -8.49
CA GLY A 34 -0.42 -44.01 -7.62
C GLY A 34 0.17 -42.61 -7.90
N HIS A 35 0.06 -42.09 -9.13
CA HIS A 35 0.57 -40.76 -9.46
C HIS A 35 -0.38 -39.62 -9.05
N ARG A 36 -1.69 -39.86 -9.01
CA ARG A 36 -2.69 -38.82 -8.76
C ARG A 36 -2.87 -38.56 -7.27
N ASP A 37 -2.91 -39.61 -6.45
CA ASP A 37 -2.93 -39.49 -4.98
C ASP A 37 -1.62 -38.91 -4.44
N SER A 38 -0.49 -39.27 -5.03
CA SER A 38 0.82 -38.73 -4.62
C SER A 38 1.02 -37.25 -5.01
N LEU A 39 0.34 -36.78 -6.06
CA LEU A 39 0.35 -35.37 -6.47
C LEU A 39 -0.57 -34.52 -5.58
N VAL A 40 -1.76 -35.03 -5.24
CA VAL A 40 -2.71 -34.36 -4.32
C VAL A 40 -2.09 -34.19 -2.93
N GLY A 41 -1.49 -35.23 -2.37
CA GLY A 41 -0.79 -35.13 -1.08
C GLY A 41 0.42 -34.18 -1.10
N SER A 42 1.04 -33.93 -2.26
CA SER A 42 2.12 -32.94 -2.44
C SER A 42 1.57 -31.50 -2.42
N TYR A 43 0.40 -31.26 -3.01
CA TYR A 43 -0.22 -29.94 -3.01
C TYR A 43 -0.68 -29.53 -1.61
N ASP A 44 -1.28 -30.45 -0.85
CA ASP A 44 -1.77 -30.13 0.49
C ASP A 44 -0.65 -29.63 1.42
N VAL A 45 0.54 -30.23 1.34
CA VAL A 45 1.71 -29.79 2.13
C VAL A 45 2.21 -28.42 1.69
N GLU A 46 2.34 -28.17 0.37
CA GLU A 46 2.75 -26.86 -0.17
C GLU A 46 1.74 -25.76 0.19
N ILE A 47 0.43 -26.05 0.10
CA ILE A 47 -0.66 -25.13 0.41
C ILE A 47 -0.69 -24.82 1.92
N GLU A 48 -0.54 -25.83 2.78
CA GLU A 48 -0.50 -25.62 4.23
C GLU A 48 0.72 -24.78 4.64
N ALA A 49 1.89 -25.06 4.06
CA ALA A 49 3.11 -24.28 4.28
C ALA A 49 2.93 -22.81 3.87
N PHE A 50 2.32 -22.58 2.70
CA PHE A 50 1.99 -21.23 2.24
C PHE A 50 1.04 -20.51 3.19
N GLN A 51 -0.05 -21.16 3.62
CA GLN A 51 -0.98 -20.54 4.58
C GLN A 51 -0.33 -20.19 5.91
N LYS A 52 0.53 -21.08 6.44
CA LYS A 52 1.31 -20.82 7.66
C LYS A 52 2.27 -19.65 7.46
N ARG A 53 2.91 -19.55 6.30
CA ARG A 53 3.81 -18.44 5.96
C ARG A 53 3.07 -17.12 5.89
N VAL A 54 1.93 -17.05 5.20
CA VAL A 54 1.08 -15.86 5.17
C VAL A 54 0.68 -15.49 6.60
N ALA A 55 0.24 -16.45 7.41
CA ALA A 55 -0.13 -16.20 8.80
C ALA A 55 1.04 -15.64 9.63
N GLY A 56 2.24 -16.21 9.48
CA GLY A 56 3.45 -15.76 10.17
C GLY A 56 3.84 -14.32 9.78
N VAL A 57 3.83 -14.00 8.49
CA VAL A 57 4.13 -12.65 7.97
C VAL A 57 3.19 -11.61 8.57
N PHE A 58 1.88 -11.86 8.52
CA PHE A 58 0.90 -10.89 9.02
C PHE A 58 0.80 -10.85 10.54
N LEU A 59 1.14 -11.94 11.23
CA LEU A 59 1.28 -11.94 12.69
C LEU A 59 2.49 -11.12 13.14
N ASP A 60 3.62 -11.22 12.44
CA ASP A 60 4.82 -10.41 12.72
C ASP A 60 4.54 -8.91 12.48
N LEU A 61 3.90 -8.58 11.36
CA LEU A 61 3.44 -7.21 11.07
C LEU A 61 2.47 -6.66 12.13
N ALA A 62 1.59 -7.52 12.62
CA ALA A 62 0.70 -7.22 13.74
C ALA A 62 1.49 -7.04 15.06
N SER A 63 2.52 -7.81 15.35
CA SER A 63 3.29 -7.62 16.59
C SER A 63 3.91 -6.21 16.70
N SER A 64 4.23 -5.59 15.55
CA SER A 64 4.74 -4.22 15.43
C SER A 64 3.66 -3.14 15.57
N PHE A 65 2.44 -3.49 15.97
CA PHE A 65 1.25 -2.63 15.97
C PHE A 65 1.31 -1.38 16.85
N GLY A 66 2.18 -1.32 17.86
CA GLY A 66 2.19 -0.26 18.86
C GLY A 66 2.61 1.10 18.28
N ASP A 67 3.89 1.44 18.42
CA ASP A 67 4.39 2.76 18.06
C ASP A 67 4.81 2.90 16.60
N GLU A 68 4.82 1.83 15.81
CA GLU A 68 5.32 1.86 14.42
C GLU A 68 4.25 1.71 13.34
N LEU A 69 2.99 1.37 13.70
CA LEU A 69 1.91 1.18 12.70
C LEU A 69 1.78 2.40 11.77
N LEU A 70 1.74 2.15 10.45
CA LEU A 70 1.68 3.17 9.39
C LEU A 70 2.87 4.15 9.40
N SER A 71 4.05 3.73 9.87
CA SER A 71 5.32 4.40 9.58
C SER A 71 5.93 3.91 8.26
N LEU A 72 6.90 4.63 7.70
CA LEU A 72 7.61 4.18 6.51
C LEU A 72 8.29 2.82 6.71
N PRO A 73 9.03 2.56 7.81
CA PRO A 73 9.61 1.23 8.05
C PRO A 73 8.56 0.12 8.12
N TRP A 74 7.43 0.36 8.79
CA TRP A 74 6.34 -0.61 8.86
C TRP A 74 5.74 -0.91 7.49
N LEU A 75 5.53 0.12 6.67
CA LEU A 75 5.00 -0.04 5.32
C LEU A 75 5.97 -0.84 4.44
N ARG A 76 7.28 -0.60 4.57
CA ARG A 76 8.30 -1.40 3.88
C ARG A 76 8.27 -2.87 4.29
N LYS A 77 8.13 -3.16 5.59
CA LYS A 77 7.94 -4.55 6.09
C LYS A 77 6.69 -5.20 5.48
N LEU A 78 5.59 -4.46 5.32
CA LEU A 78 4.38 -4.96 4.67
C LEU A 78 4.65 -5.36 3.21
N LEU A 79 5.38 -4.52 2.48
CA LEU A 79 5.74 -4.81 1.08
C LEU A 79 6.70 -6.00 0.97
N ASP A 80 7.68 -6.12 1.85
CA ASP A 80 8.55 -7.29 1.91
C ASP A 80 7.75 -8.57 2.20
N GLY A 81 6.79 -8.50 3.14
CA GLY A 81 5.88 -9.59 3.44
C GLY A 81 5.01 -10.00 2.26
N PHE A 82 4.44 -9.04 1.53
CA PHE A 82 3.70 -9.27 0.28
C PHE A 82 4.56 -9.99 -0.75
N LEU A 83 5.79 -9.51 -0.94
CA LEU A 83 6.74 -10.06 -1.90
C LEU A 83 7.13 -11.51 -1.59
N VAL A 84 7.30 -11.84 -0.32
CA VAL A 84 7.51 -13.23 0.14
C VAL A 84 6.29 -14.10 -0.15
N CYS A 85 5.08 -13.61 0.15
CA CYS A 85 3.85 -14.35 -0.15
C CYS A 85 3.67 -14.57 -1.66
N GLN A 86 4.00 -13.57 -2.47
CA GLN A 86 3.86 -13.63 -3.92
C GLN A 86 4.82 -14.64 -4.55
N GLU A 87 6.06 -14.73 -4.09
CA GLU A 87 7.02 -15.71 -4.61
C GLU A 87 6.64 -17.14 -4.26
N GLU A 88 6.14 -17.37 -3.03
CA GLU A 88 5.70 -18.70 -2.60
C GLU A 88 4.42 -19.13 -3.34
N PHE A 89 3.50 -18.19 -3.55
CA PHE A 89 2.33 -18.40 -4.40
C PHE A 89 2.72 -18.75 -5.84
N ARG A 90 3.69 -18.02 -6.41
CA ARG A 90 4.24 -18.30 -7.74
C ARG A 90 4.83 -19.71 -7.80
N GLY A 91 5.57 -20.13 -6.77
CA GLY A 91 6.13 -21.48 -6.66
C GLY A 91 5.06 -22.58 -6.62
N ILE A 92 3.94 -22.36 -5.94
CA ILE A 92 2.81 -23.31 -5.92
C ILE A 92 2.20 -23.46 -7.32
N LEU A 93 1.97 -22.34 -8.02
CA LEU A 93 1.35 -22.35 -9.35
C LEU A 93 2.27 -22.88 -10.45
N PHE A 94 3.53 -22.42 -10.48
CA PHE A 94 4.46 -22.62 -11.61
C PHE A 94 5.67 -23.49 -11.27
N GLY A 95 5.73 -24.10 -10.09
CA GLY A 95 6.83 -24.96 -9.69
C GLY A 95 7.15 -26.04 -10.74
N CYS A 96 8.44 -26.23 -11.02
CA CYS A 96 9.01 -27.08 -12.08
C CYS A 96 8.74 -28.59 -11.90
N ARG A 97 7.47 -29.00 -11.94
CA ARG A 97 7.08 -30.39 -12.20
C ARG A 97 6.30 -30.44 -13.49
N ASP A 98 6.88 -31.11 -14.47
CA ASP A 98 6.27 -31.43 -15.75
C ASP A 98 4.88 -32.05 -15.50
N GLY A 99 3.82 -31.32 -15.88
CA GLY A 99 2.43 -31.74 -15.66
C GLY A 99 1.54 -30.74 -14.92
N ARG A 100 2.08 -29.77 -14.16
CA ARG A 100 1.24 -28.76 -13.46
C ARG A 100 0.55 -27.77 -14.40
N GLN A 101 1.20 -27.41 -15.51
CA GLN A 101 0.70 -26.40 -16.45
C GLN A 101 -0.63 -26.76 -17.10
N ALA A 102 -0.84 -28.04 -17.46
CA ALA A 102 -2.09 -28.50 -18.08
C ALA A 102 -3.30 -28.46 -17.12
N HIS A 103 -3.06 -28.38 -15.80
CA HIS A 103 -4.12 -28.24 -14.80
C HIS A 103 -4.56 -26.80 -14.57
N LEU A 104 -3.67 -25.82 -14.80
CA LEU A 104 -3.97 -24.40 -14.58
C LEU A 104 -5.05 -23.87 -15.52
N SER A 105 -5.14 -24.44 -16.72
CA SER A 105 -6.11 -24.03 -17.74
C SER A 105 -7.42 -24.80 -17.71
N ARG A 106 -7.62 -25.66 -16.70
CA ARG A 106 -8.86 -26.44 -16.57
C ARG A 106 -9.88 -25.70 -15.72
N PRO A 107 -11.17 -25.73 -16.11
CA PRO A 107 -12.24 -25.28 -15.24
C PRO A 107 -12.31 -26.05 -13.92
N PRO A 108 -12.59 -25.39 -12.78
CA PRO A 108 -12.88 -23.96 -12.62
C PRO A 108 -11.63 -23.10 -12.29
N LEU A 109 -10.43 -23.66 -12.30
CA LEU A 109 -9.20 -22.99 -11.85
C LEU A 109 -8.79 -21.83 -12.78
N ASP A 110 -8.97 -22.02 -14.08
CA ASP A 110 -8.78 -21.00 -15.12
C ASP A 110 -9.47 -19.67 -14.80
N ARG A 111 -10.73 -19.73 -14.34
CA ARG A 111 -11.52 -18.56 -13.95
C ARG A 111 -10.95 -17.89 -12.70
N PHE A 112 -10.59 -18.66 -11.67
CA PHE A 112 -9.97 -18.09 -10.47
C PHE A 112 -8.67 -17.34 -10.79
N LEU A 113 -7.85 -17.91 -11.68
CA LEU A 113 -6.61 -17.29 -12.14
C LEU A 113 -6.87 -16.06 -12.99
N SER A 114 -7.81 -16.12 -13.93
CA SER A 114 -8.23 -14.97 -14.75
C SER A 114 -8.69 -13.81 -13.87
N ASP A 115 -9.58 -14.07 -12.91
CA ASP A 115 -10.07 -13.06 -11.98
C ASP A 115 -8.92 -12.47 -11.13
N PHE A 116 -7.98 -13.31 -10.67
CA PHE A 116 -6.78 -12.84 -9.96
C PHE A 116 -5.89 -11.94 -10.83
N PHE A 117 -5.66 -12.30 -12.10
CA PHE A 117 -4.85 -11.51 -13.01
C PHE A 117 -5.54 -10.21 -13.43
N GLU A 118 -6.86 -10.17 -13.51
CA GLU A 118 -7.61 -8.93 -13.71
C GLU A 118 -7.41 -7.98 -12.52
N ARG A 119 -7.55 -8.47 -11.29
CA ARG A 119 -7.27 -7.70 -10.07
C ARG A 119 -5.82 -7.22 -10.02
N SER A 120 -4.89 -8.06 -10.46
CA SER A 120 -3.47 -7.74 -10.55
C SER A 120 -3.20 -6.56 -11.48
N VAL A 121 -3.92 -6.43 -12.60
CA VAL A 121 -3.81 -5.25 -13.49
C VAL A 121 -4.28 -3.99 -12.77
N LYS A 122 -5.39 -4.06 -12.03
CA LYS A 122 -5.88 -2.91 -11.24
C LYS A 122 -4.90 -2.54 -10.13
N ALA A 123 -4.21 -3.51 -9.54
CA ALA A 123 -3.14 -3.25 -8.58
C ALA A 123 -1.95 -2.49 -9.20
N LEU A 124 -1.63 -2.70 -10.48
CA LEU A 124 -0.60 -1.92 -11.18
C LEU A 124 -0.98 -0.44 -11.27
N ASP A 125 -2.27 -0.13 -11.50
CA ASP A 125 -2.76 1.25 -11.49
C ASP A 125 -2.60 1.89 -10.10
N VAL A 126 -2.81 1.12 -9.03
CA VAL A 126 -2.54 1.56 -7.65
C VAL A 126 -1.05 1.82 -7.46
N CYS A 127 -0.15 0.90 -7.85
CA CYS A 127 1.30 1.11 -7.75
C CYS A 127 1.75 2.41 -8.43
N ASN A 128 1.17 2.76 -9.59
CA ASN A 128 1.45 4.01 -10.29
C ASN A 128 1.03 5.24 -9.47
N ALA A 129 -0.19 5.24 -8.93
CA ALA A 129 -0.66 6.34 -8.08
C ALA A 129 0.15 6.47 -6.79
N ILE A 130 0.58 5.35 -6.22
CA ILE A 130 1.44 5.33 -5.04
C ILE A 130 2.81 5.95 -5.32
N ARG A 131 3.40 5.66 -6.49
CA ARG A 131 4.64 6.30 -6.92
C ARG A 131 4.48 7.83 -7.04
N GLU A 132 3.37 8.30 -7.60
CA GLU A 132 3.07 9.73 -7.63
C GLU A 132 2.91 10.33 -6.22
N GLY A 133 2.27 9.59 -5.31
CA GLY A 133 2.18 9.98 -3.90
C GLY A 133 3.55 10.10 -3.23
N VAL A 134 4.47 9.17 -3.51
CA VAL A 134 5.87 9.26 -3.07
C VAL A 134 6.57 10.49 -3.65
N ASP A 135 6.35 10.81 -4.93
CA ASP A 135 6.90 12.02 -5.56
C ASP A 135 6.37 13.30 -4.90
N LYS A 136 5.09 13.36 -4.52
CA LYS A 136 4.53 14.47 -3.74
C LYS A 136 5.22 14.61 -2.39
N MET A 137 5.46 13.51 -1.68
CA MET A 137 6.18 13.53 -0.42
C MET A 137 7.63 14.04 -0.57
N ARG A 138 8.30 13.76 -1.71
CA ARG A 138 9.61 14.34 -2.02
C ARG A 138 9.54 15.85 -2.21
N GLN A 139 8.49 16.36 -2.85
CA GLN A 139 8.27 17.80 -3.00
C GLN A 139 8.05 18.46 -1.63
N TRP A 140 7.21 17.87 -0.78
CA TRP A 140 7.01 18.35 0.60
C TRP A 140 8.32 18.42 1.39
N ARG A 141 9.17 17.38 1.27
CA ARG A 141 10.50 17.34 1.88
C ARG A 141 11.38 18.52 1.45
N GLN A 142 11.33 18.94 0.17
CA GLN A 142 12.09 20.09 -0.31
C GLN A 142 11.64 21.40 0.37
N HIS A 143 10.34 21.57 0.60
CA HIS A 143 9.83 22.73 1.35
C HIS A 143 10.27 22.70 2.83
N LEU A 144 10.29 21.52 3.45
CA LEU A 144 10.84 21.35 4.80
C LEU A 144 12.32 21.74 4.87
N GLU A 145 13.14 21.30 3.92
CA GLU A 145 14.57 21.65 3.88
C GLU A 145 14.77 23.18 3.79
N ILE A 146 13.94 23.89 3.03
CA ILE A 146 13.99 25.35 2.94
C ILE A 146 13.61 26.01 4.28
N ALA A 147 12.56 25.53 4.93
CA ALA A 147 12.13 26.05 6.23
C ALA A 147 13.19 25.80 7.31
N ILE A 148 13.71 24.57 7.41
CA ILE A 148 14.76 24.19 8.37
C ILE A 148 16.02 25.01 8.14
N SER A 149 16.48 25.16 6.89
CA SER A 149 17.70 25.93 6.59
C SER A 149 17.55 27.43 6.88
N ALA A 150 16.36 28.00 6.69
CA ALA A 150 16.08 29.39 7.06
C ALA A 150 16.09 29.59 8.58
N LEU A 151 15.52 28.65 9.34
CA LEU A 151 15.41 28.73 10.81
C LEU A 151 16.71 28.32 11.54
N ARG A 152 17.52 27.42 10.96
CA ARG A 152 18.82 27.00 11.52
C ARG A 152 19.99 27.90 11.15
N GLY A 153 19.80 28.88 10.25
CA GLY A 153 20.82 29.85 9.84
C GLY A 153 21.40 30.73 10.97
N SER A 154 21.02 30.50 12.22
CA SER A 154 21.54 31.08 13.46
C SER A 154 22.75 30.29 14.03
N GLY A 155 23.53 29.64 13.18
CA GLY A 155 24.81 29.04 13.60
C GLY A 155 25.81 30.13 13.98
N GLY A 156 25.92 30.44 15.28
CA GLY A 156 26.90 31.40 15.83
C GLY A 156 26.33 32.52 16.71
N GLY A 157 25.20 32.32 17.39
CA GLY A 157 24.65 33.28 18.36
C GLY A 157 24.06 34.55 17.75
N ARG A 158 23.79 34.55 16.44
CA ARG A 158 23.12 35.67 15.77
C ARG A 158 21.60 35.52 15.88
N PRO A 159 20.86 36.54 16.34
CA PRO A 159 19.41 36.49 16.40
C PRO A 159 18.82 36.30 15.00
N LEU A 160 17.70 35.59 14.92
CA LEU A 160 16.98 35.35 13.67
C LEU A 160 16.59 36.68 13.00
N GLY A 161 16.96 36.84 11.74
CA GLY A 161 16.60 38.02 10.97
C GLY A 161 15.19 37.91 10.40
N GLU A 162 14.52 39.05 10.23
CA GLU A 162 13.19 39.13 9.63
C GLU A 162 13.10 38.42 8.25
N GLY A 163 14.17 38.52 7.44
CA GLY A 163 14.24 37.83 6.15
C GLY A 163 14.26 36.30 6.24
N GLN A 164 14.87 35.74 7.30
CA GLN A 164 14.88 34.29 7.56
C GLN A 164 13.48 33.81 7.95
N ILE A 165 12.80 34.55 8.83
CA ILE A 165 11.41 34.26 9.23
C ILE A 165 10.49 34.32 8.01
N ARG A 166 10.54 35.38 7.21
CA ARG A 166 9.72 35.50 5.99
C ARG A 166 9.93 34.34 5.02
N ARG A 167 11.17 33.87 4.87
CA ARG A 167 11.50 32.71 4.02
C ARG A 167 10.93 31.42 4.59
N ALA A 168 11.06 31.20 5.90
CA ALA A 168 10.50 30.04 6.58
C ALA A 168 8.97 30.01 6.50
N CYS A 169 8.30 31.12 6.82
CA CYS A 169 6.84 31.24 6.71
C CYS A 169 6.36 30.97 5.28
N LYS A 170 7.05 31.52 4.28
CA LYS A 170 6.71 31.23 2.88
C LYS A 170 6.80 29.74 2.57
N ALA A 171 7.90 29.07 2.94
CA ALA A 171 8.07 27.66 2.67
C ALA A 171 7.04 26.77 3.40
N LEU A 172 6.67 27.11 4.64
CA LEU A 172 5.65 26.41 5.42
C LEU A 172 4.24 26.65 4.88
N ASN A 173 3.95 27.86 4.39
CA ASN A 173 2.67 28.17 3.74
C ASN A 173 2.55 27.45 2.39
N ASP A 174 3.61 27.45 1.58
CA ASP A 174 3.66 26.69 0.32
C ASP A 174 3.45 25.18 0.59
N LEU A 175 4.07 24.63 1.63
CA LEU A 175 3.83 23.26 2.08
C LEU A 175 2.37 23.02 2.50
N THR A 176 1.78 23.94 3.27
CA THR A 176 0.39 23.85 3.71
C THR A 176 -0.57 23.82 2.51
N ILE A 177 -0.30 24.63 1.49
CA ILE A 177 -1.07 24.61 0.23
C ILE A 177 -0.95 23.23 -0.44
N LEU A 178 0.28 22.69 -0.55
CA LEU A 178 0.50 21.37 -1.16
C LEU A 178 -0.12 20.21 -0.38
N LEU A 179 -0.33 20.35 0.93
CA LEU A 179 -1.01 19.35 1.76
C LEU A 179 -2.54 19.42 1.61
N LEU A 180 -3.09 20.59 1.30
CA LEU A 180 -4.53 20.84 1.12
C LEU A 180 -5.04 20.56 -0.30
N ASP A 181 -4.14 20.52 -1.30
CA ASP A 181 -4.50 20.33 -2.71
C ASP A 181 -4.91 18.86 -3.01
N GLU A 182 -6.13 18.49 -2.60
CA GLU A 182 -6.87 17.34 -3.13
C GLU A 182 -7.84 17.73 -4.26
N LYS A 183 -8.02 19.03 -4.54
CA LYS A 183 -9.01 19.52 -5.52
C LYS A 183 -8.51 20.82 -6.19
N GLU A 184 -8.18 20.70 -7.49
CA GLU A 184 -7.87 21.78 -8.44
C GLU A 184 -6.48 22.43 -8.24
N SER A 185 -5.48 22.26 -9.12
CA SER A 185 -5.43 22.90 -10.45
C SER A 185 -4.06 22.66 -11.16
N PRO A 186 -3.89 23.05 -12.46
CA PRO A 186 -2.79 22.60 -13.31
C PRO A 186 -1.46 23.26 -12.95
N CYS A 187 -0.35 22.55 -13.18
CA CYS A 187 1.00 23.06 -13.43
C CYS A 187 1.22 24.55 -13.11
N ILE A 188 1.48 24.90 -11.84
CA ILE A 188 2.07 26.21 -11.47
C ILE A 188 3.61 26.16 -11.67
N LEU A 189 4.07 25.52 -12.76
CA LEU A 189 5.44 25.67 -13.26
C LEU A 189 5.57 26.85 -14.25
N ASN A 190 4.51 27.65 -14.42
CA ASN A 190 4.51 28.83 -15.30
C ASN A 190 4.55 30.19 -14.59
N LEU A 191 4.74 30.26 -13.26
CA LEU A 191 5.24 31.48 -12.61
C LEU A 191 6.77 31.44 -12.51
N ARG A 192 7.42 31.31 -13.67
CA ARG A 192 8.85 31.56 -13.77
C ARG A 192 9.05 33.08 -13.67
N ASN A 193 9.62 33.48 -12.54
CA ASN A 193 10.20 34.81 -12.26
C ASN A 193 10.67 35.53 -13.53
N ARG A 194 9.91 36.54 -13.98
CA ARG A 194 10.42 37.58 -14.88
C ARG A 194 11.17 38.60 -14.02
N SER A 195 12.47 38.37 -13.85
CA SER A 195 13.39 39.37 -13.28
C SER A 195 14.28 39.93 -14.38
N PHE A 196 14.29 41.26 -14.49
CA PHE A 196 15.24 42.13 -15.19
C PHE A 196 15.41 42.00 -16.72
N GLY A 197 14.76 42.91 -17.45
CA GLY A 197 15.16 43.32 -18.79
C GLY A 197 14.95 44.84 -18.92
N ARG A 198 16.05 45.60 -18.86
CA ARG A 198 16.08 47.05 -19.05
C ARG A 198 15.67 47.43 -20.48
N GLY A 199 15.04 48.60 -20.62
CA GLY A 199 14.51 49.12 -21.87
C GLY A 199 15.56 49.48 -22.94
N GLY A 200 15.08 49.59 -24.17
CA GLY A 200 15.79 50.14 -25.32
C GLY A 200 14.80 50.35 -26.47
N LYS A 201 14.66 51.59 -26.90
CA LYS A 201 13.91 52.03 -28.09
C LYS A 201 14.64 51.60 -29.38
N GLU A 202 13.91 51.78 -30.50
CA GLU A 202 14.35 51.87 -31.91
C GLU A 202 14.27 50.57 -32.73
N THR A 203 14.08 50.55 -34.05
CA THR A 203 13.44 51.39 -35.09
C THR A 203 13.44 50.51 -36.35
N ARG A 204 12.32 50.52 -37.10
CA ARG A 204 12.09 50.24 -38.54
C ARG A 204 12.95 49.24 -39.37
N GLN A 205 12.17 48.44 -40.14
CA GLN A 205 12.34 48.03 -41.57
C GLN A 205 13.50 47.06 -41.89
N HIS A 206 13.31 45.93 -42.59
CA HIS A 206 12.85 45.76 -43.97
C HIS A 206 12.63 44.26 -44.33
N ARG A 207 11.57 43.95 -45.10
CA ARG A 207 11.47 43.10 -46.34
C ARG A 207 12.28 41.78 -46.38
N ARG A 208 11.78 40.61 -46.83
CA ARG A 208 10.71 40.27 -47.81
C ARG A 208 10.46 38.74 -47.79
N VAL A 209 9.18 38.36 -47.95
CA VAL A 209 8.61 37.33 -48.85
C VAL A 209 9.11 35.88 -48.75
N GLY A 210 8.20 34.97 -48.43
CA GLY A 210 8.29 33.56 -48.84
C GLY A 210 7.47 32.57 -48.01
N SER A 211 6.24 32.28 -48.48
CA SER A 211 5.50 31.02 -48.34
C SER A 211 4.95 30.55 -46.97
N ALA A 212 3.63 30.30 -46.99
CA ALA A 212 2.90 29.27 -46.28
C ALA A 212 3.10 29.09 -44.76
N GLY A 213 2.22 29.74 -44.00
CA GLY A 213 1.24 29.07 -43.14
C GLY A 213 1.66 27.85 -42.31
N SER A 214 1.64 28.10 -40.99
CA SER A 214 1.26 27.17 -39.93
C SER A 214 2.38 26.45 -39.17
N ALA A 215 2.50 26.91 -37.92
CA ALA A 215 2.90 26.18 -36.72
C ALA A 215 4.29 25.52 -36.72
N SER A 216 5.24 26.26 -36.15
CA SER A 216 6.34 25.69 -35.39
C SER A 216 5.79 24.71 -34.35
N SER A 217 5.77 23.42 -34.68
CA SER A 217 5.64 22.34 -33.72
C SER A 217 6.94 22.28 -32.89
N SER A 218 7.02 23.20 -31.92
CA SER A 218 7.95 23.09 -30.80
C SER A 218 7.80 21.69 -30.23
N GLY A 219 8.85 20.89 -30.42
CA GLY A 219 8.92 19.50 -30.03
C GLY A 219 8.37 19.34 -28.63
N HIS A 220 7.20 18.69 -28.54
CA HIS A 220 6.78 18.09 -27.30
C HIS A 220 7.83 17.02 -27.04
N HIS A 221 8.81 17.34 -26.21
CA HIS A 221 9.52 16.33 -25.47
C HIS A 221 8.43 15.40 -24.92
N ARG A 222 8.35 14.19 -25.48
CA ARG A 222 7.59 13.10 -24.88
C ARG A 222 8.26 12.79 -23.56
N SER A 223 8.03 13.62 -22.55
CA SER A 223 8.07 13.12 -21.20
C SER A 223 6.98 12.06 -21.19
N LEU A 224 7.39 10.82 -20.98
CA LEU A 224 6.50 9.76 -20.52
C LEU A 224 6.05 10.16 -19.11
N SER A 225 5.29 11.25 -19.01
CA SER A 225 4.57 11.60 -17.81
C SER A 225 3.48 10.54 -17.71
N TRP A 226 3.80 9.50 -16.96
CA TRP A 226 2.87 8.50 -16.45
C TRP A 226 1.96 9.17 -15.42
N SER A 227 1.34 10.29 -15.78
CA SER A 227 0.40 10.99 -14.94
C SER A 227 -0.92 10.24 -14.98
N VAL A 228 -1.44 9.96 -13.80
CA VAL A 228 -2.77 9.37 -13.63
C VAL A 228 -3.81 10.33 -14.20
N SER A 229 -4.74 9.79 -15.01
CA SER A 229 -5.79 10.58 -15.65
C SER A 229 -6.71 11.23 -14.62
N ARG A 230 -7.26 12.42 -14.95
CA ARG A 230 -8.18 13.18 -14.09
C ARG A 230 -9.45 12.43 -13.65
N SER A 231 -9.78 11.31 -14.31
CA SER A 231 -10.91 10.43 -14.02
C SER A 231 -10.57 9.25 -13.10
N TRP A 232 -9.31 9.13 -12.65
CA TRP A 232 -8.89 8.05 -11.76
C TRP A 232 -9.38 8.28 -10.32
N SER A 233 -9.63 7.17 -9.63
CA SER A 233 -10.10 7.15 -8.25
C SER A 233 -9.54 5.90 -7.58
N ALA A 234 -8.82 6.10 -6.47
CA ALA A 234 -8.29 4.98 -5.70
C ALA A 234 -9.43 4.11 -5.16
N ALA A 235 -10.51 4.72 -4.69
CA ALA A 235 -11.71 4.05 -4.21
C ALA A 235 -12.30 3.10 -5.26
N ARG A 236 -12.43 3.55 -6.52
CA ARG A 236 -12.94 2.71 -7.61
C ARG A 236 -11.99 1.55 -7.95
N GLN A 237 -10.68 1.79 -7.92
CA GLN A 237 -9.70 0.73 -8.13
C GLN A 237 -9.77 -0.31 -7.02
N LEU A 238 -9.83 0.13 -5.76
CA LEU A 238 -9.98 -0.75 -4.60
C LEU A 238 -11.29 -1.54 -4.67
N GLN A 239 -12.42 -0.90 -4.97
CA GLN A 239 -13.69 -1.60 -5.18
C GLN A 239 -13.58 -2.68 -6.26
N THR A 240 -12.89 -2.39 -7.37
CA THR A 240 -12.70 -3.37 -8.45
C THR A 240 -11.81 -4.54 -8.02
N ILE A 241 -10.75 -4.28 -7.26
CA ILE A 241 -9.87 -5.33 -6.72
C ILE A 241 -10.63 -6.19 -5.68
N GLY A 242 -11.42 -5.54 -4.82
CA GLY A 242 -12.21 -6.15 -3.75
C GLY A 242 -13.48 -6.86 -4.23
N ASN A 243 -13.98 -6.55 -5.43
CA ASN A 243 -15.20 -7.14 -5.94
C ASN A 243 -15.03 -8.63 -6.23
N ASN A 244 -16.07 -9.39 -5.87
CA ASN A 244 -16.15 -10.84 -6.09
C ASN A 244 -15.02 -11.65 -5.43
N LEU A 245 -14.41 -11.14 -4.36
CA LEU A 245 -13.46 -11.87 -3.51
C LEU A 245 -14.19 -12.87 -2.62
N ASN A 246 -14.67 -13.95 -3.23
CA ASN A 246 -15.44 -14.98 -2.56
C ASN A 246 -14.56 -16.15 -2.14
N VAL A 247 -14.88 -16.69 -0.97
CA VAL A 247 -14.22 -17.86 -0.40
C VAL A 247 -14.53 -19.08 -1.27
N PRO A 248 -13.52 -19.83 -1.73
CA PRO A 248 -13.75 -21.05 -2.50
C PRO A 248 -14.63 -22.04 -1.73
N ARG A 249 -15.66 -22.56 -2.38
CA ARG A 249 -16.54 -23.57 -1.80
C ARG A 249 -15.85 -24.93 -1.76
N GLY A 250 -16.26 -25.82 -0.85
CA GLY A 250 -15.62 -27.13 -0.69
C GLY A 250 -15.57 -27.97 -1.98
N ASN A 251 -16.60 -27.87 -2.84
CA ASN A 251 -16.62 -28.51 -4.15
C ASN A 251 -15.64 -27.89 -5.15
N GLU A 252 -15.42 -26.57 -5.10
CA GLU A 252 -14.44 -25.85 -5.94
C GLU A 252 -13.01 -26.17 -5.49
N VAL A 253 -12.78 -26.28 -4.16
CA VAL A 253 -11.50 -26.73 -3.59
C VAL A 253 -11.18 -28.15 -4.05
N ALA A 254 -12.14 -29.07 -3.97
CA ALA A 254 -11.96 -30.43 -4.46
C ALA A 254 -11.70 -30.49 -5.98
N ALA A 255 -12.44 -29.69 -6.77
CA ALA A 255 -12.28 -29.64 -8.22
C ALA A 255 -10.94 -29.07 -8.69
N THR A 256 -10.30 -28.23 -7.88
CA THR A 256 -9.02 -27.57 -8.19
C THR A 256 -7.82 -28.24 -7.50
N ASN A 257 -8.00 -29.41 -6.90
CA ASN A 257 -6.98 -30.08 -6.07
C ASN A 257 -6.40 -29.14 -4.99
N GLY A 258 -7.24 -28.31 -4.39
CA GLY A 258 -6.84 -27.33 -3.38
C GLY A 258 -6.34 -25.99 -3.92
N LEU A 259 -5.99 -25.86 -5.20
CA LEU A 259 -5.34 -24.66 -5.76
C LEU A 259 -6.20 -23.38 -5.73
N ALA A 260 -7.52 -23.47 -5.63
CA ALA A 260 -8.36 -22.30 -5.42
C ALA A 260 -8.05 -21.57 -4.10
N VAL A 261 -7.57 -22.29 -3.08
CA VAL A 261 -7.25 -21.75 -1.76
C VAL A 261 -6.07 -20.78 -1.78
N PRO A 262 -4.88 -21.12 -2.33
CA PRO A 262 -3.78 -20.16 -2.44
C PRO A 262 -4.12 -18.98 -3.35
N VAL A 263 -4.92 -19.16 -4.42
CA VAL A 263 -5.38 -18.04 -5.27
C VAL A 263 -6.26 -17.07 -4.48
N PHE A 264 -7.19 -17.57 -3.66
CA PHE A 264 -8.02 -16.73 -2.80
C PHE A 264 -7.21 -16.00 -1.72
N ALA A 265 -6.27 -16.71 -1.08
CA ALA A 265 -5.39 -16.12 -0.08
C ALA A 265 -4.52 -15.01 -0.68
N MET A 266 -3.87 -15.26 -1.83
CA MET A 266 -3.06 -14.26 -2.50
C MET A 266 -3.90 -13.07 -3.02
N SER A 267 -5.11 -13.31 -3.50
CA SER A 267 -6.05 -12.24 -3.88
C SER A 267 -6.42 -11.34 -2.69
N SER A 268 -6.63 -11.95 -1.52
CA SER A 268 -6.95 -11.23 -0.28
C SER A 268 -5.76 -10.41 0.21
N VAL A 269 -4.55 -10.98 0.14
CA VAL A 269 -3.29 -10.31 0.48
C VAL A 269 -3.01 -9.14 -0.46
N LEU A 270 -3.19 -9.33 -1.77
CA LEU A 270 -3.07 -8.26 -2.78
C LEU A 270 -4.03 -7.12 -2.48
N PHE A 271 -5.31 -7.42 -2.26
CA PHE A 271 -6.29 -6.40 -1.93
C PHE A 271 -5.92 -5.64 -0.66
N PHE A 272 -5.58 -6.34 0.42
CA PHE A 272 -5.20 -5.72 1.69
C PHE A 272 -3.98 -4.79 1.56
N VAL A 273 -2.95 -5.21 0.83
CA VAL A 273 -1.72 -4.43 0.63
C VAL A 273 -2.00 -3.18 -0.21
N MET A 274 -2.74 -3.32 -1.32
CA MET A 274 -3.12 -2.18 -2.16
C MET A 274 -4.01 -1.20 -1.39
N TRP A 275 -4.96 -1.70 -0.61
CA TRP A 275 -5.81 -0.89 0.28
C TRP A 275 -4.98 -0.14 1.32
N THR A 276 -4.02 -0.82 1.95
CA THR A 276 -3.15 -0.21 2.97
C THR A 276 -2.25 0.87 2.36
N LEU A 277 -1.71 0.65 1.16
CA LEU A 277 -0.92 1.63 0.44
C LEU A 277 -1.75 2.90 0.13
N VAL A 278 -2.98 2.73 -0.36
CA VAL A 278 -3.91 3.84 -0.61
C VAL A 278 -4.28 4.57 0.68
N ALA A 279 -4.41 3.86 1.80
CA ALA A 279 -4.69 4.48 3.09
C ALA A 279 -3.49 5.30 3.59
N ALA A 280 -2.27 4.77 3.47
CA ALA A 280 -1.05 5.37 4.01
C ALA A 280 -0.56 6.56 3.19
N ILE A 281 -0.48 6.42 1.86
CA ILE A 281 0.21 7.34 0.94
C ILE A 281 -0.80 8.28 0.27
N PRO A 282 -0.42 9.54 -0.03
CA PRO A 282 -1.30 10.48 -0.71
C PRO A 282 -1.74 9.99 -2.08
N CYS A 283 -3.05 9.84 -2.25
CA CYS A 283 -3.66 9.45 -3.51
C CYS A 283 -5.08 10.02 -3.63
N GLN A 284 -5.52 10.19 -4.88
CA GLN A 284 -6.81 10.82 -5.19
C GLN A 284 -7.98 9.90 -4.86
N ASP A 285 -9.01 10.46 -4.20
CA ASP A 285 -10.28 9.77 -3.89
C ASP A 285 -10.06 8.42 -3.20
N ARG A 286 -9.49 8.45 -1.99
CA ARG A 286 -9.06 7.25 -1.25
C ARG A 286 -10.19 6.28 -0.91
N GLY A 287 -11.40 6.81 -0.66
CA GLY A 287 -12.64 6.08 -0.37
C GLY A 287 -12.44 4.74 0.35
N LEU A 288 -11.87 4.78 1.56
CA LEU A 288 -11.48 3.59 2.33
C LEU A 288 -12.65 2.75 2.86
N GLN A 289 -13.89 3.09 2.52
CA GLN A 289 -15.13 2.40 2.90
C GLN A 289 -15.35 1.12 2.07
N THR A 290 -14.32 0.30 1.92
CA THR A 290 -14.44 -0.99 1.24
C THR A 290 -14.71 -2.08 2.27
N HIS A 291 -15.71 -2.93 2.01
CA HIS A 291 -16.01 -4.05 2.88
C HIS A 291 -14.91 -5.11 2.72
N PHE A 292 -14.19 -5.38 3.81
CA PHE A 292 -13.21 -6.44 3.88
C PHE A 292 -13.63 -7.45 4.94
N SER A 293 -14.15 -8.60 4.50
CA SER A 293 -14.60 -9.66 5.38
C SER A 293 -13.92 -10.97 5.01
N LEU A 294 -13.17 -11.53 5.95
CA LEU A 294 -12.49 -12.80 5.80
C LEU A 294 -13.10 -13.86 6.72
N PRO A 295 -13.19 -15.13 6.30
CA PRO A 295 -13.57 -16.23 7.18
C PRO A 295 -12.58 -16.45 8.31
N LYS A 296 -13.09 -16.61 9.53
CA LYS A 296 -12.28 -16.80 10.74
C LYS A 296 -11.56 -18.15 10.81
N ASN A 297 -11.92 -19.11 9.97
CA ASN A 297 -11.30 -20.44 9.92
C ASN A 297 -9.95 -20.47 9.19
N LEU A 298 -9.58 -19.40 8.49
CA LEU A 298 -8.30 -19.31 7.79
C LEU A 298 -7.21 -18.82 8.76
N PRO A 299 -6.02 -19.45 8.78
CA PRO A 299 -5.00 -19.19 9.81
C PRO A 299 -4.43 -17.77 9.76
N TRP A 300 -4.47 -17.11 8.60
CA TRP A 300 -3.99 -15.75 8.40
C TRP A 300 -5.08 -14.69 8.52
N ALA A 301 -6.36 -15.07 8.48
CA ALA A 301 -7.46 -14.11 8.40
C ALA A 301 -7.55 -13.21 9.64
N ALA A 302 -7.35 -13.77 10.84
CA ALA A 302 -7.43 -13.01 12.08
C ALA A 302 -6.44 -11.84 12.13
N SER A 303 -5.17 -12.08 11.75
CA SER A 303 -4.12 -11.05 11.75
C SER A 303 -4.41 -9.95 10.71
N ILE A 304 -4.81 -10.33 9.49
CA ILE A 304 -5.14 -9.36 8.43
C ILE A 304 -6.38 -8.54 8.81
N THR A 305 -7.43 -9.18 9.34
CA THR A 305 -8.63 -8.48 9.81
C THR A 305 -8.32 -7.51 10.94
N ALA A 306 -7.51 -7.90 11.93
CA ALA A 306 -7.09 -7.00 13.00
C ALA A 306 -6.29 -5.80 12.48
N LEU A 307 -5.39 -6.01 11.51
CA LEU A 307 -4.65 -4.93 10.83
C LEU A 307 -5.61 -3.98 10.12
N HIS A 308 -6.52 -4.53 9.32
CA HIS A 308 -7.50 -3.78 8.56
C HIS A 308 -8.40 -2.94 9.47
N GLU A 309 -9.00 -3.53 10.51
CA GLU A 309 -9.85 -2.82 11.48
C GLU A 309 -9.10 -1.67 12.14
N LYS A 310 -7.85 -1.90 12.58
CA LYS A 310 -7.06 -0.86 13.24
C LYS A 310 -6.74 0.31 12.31
N ILE A 311 -6.30 0.04 11.07
CA ILE A 311 -6.04 1.08 10.06
C ILE A 311 -7.32 1.83 9.72
N PHE A 312 -8.45 1.13 9.64
CA PHE A 312 -9.75 1.73 9.39
C PHE A 312 -10.23 2.63 10.54
N GLU A 313 -9.98 2.25 11.80
CA GLU A 313 -10.26 3.12 12.94
C GLU A 313 -9.36 4.36 12.96
N GLU A 314 -8.08 4.24 12.59
CA GLU A 314 -7.19 5.39 12.40
C GLU A 314 -7.67 6.32 11.28
N SER A 315 -8.22 5.77 10.20
CA SER A 315 -8.76 6.57 9.09
C SER A 315 -9.98 7.39 9.51
N LYS A 316 -10.92 6.80 10.27
CA LYS A 316 -12.12 7.50 10.79
C LYS A 316 -11.78 8.67 11.71
N LYS A 317 -10.74 8.52 12.55
CA LYS A 317 -10.28 9.61 13.43
C LYS A 317 -9.80 10.83 12.62
N LYS A 318 -9.38 10.63 11.37
CA LYS A 318 -8.70 11.62 10.53
C LYS A 318 -9.51 12.11 9.34
N ASP A 319 -10.55 11.38 8.92
CA ASP A 319 -11.43 11.75 7.81
C ASP A 319 -12.10 13.13 8.01
N ARG A 320 -12.30 13.55 9.27
CA ARG A 320 -12.81 14.89 9.62
C ARG A 320 -11.85 16.05 9.31
N LYS A 321 -10.59 15.77 8.95
CA LYS A 321 -9.52 16.79 8.81
C LYS A 321 -8.96 16.92 7.38
N ASN A 322 -9.57 16.28 6.37
CA ASN A 322 -9.05 16.24 4.99
C ASN A 322 -7.54 15.93 4.96
N SER A 323 -7.11 14.92 5.73
CA SER A 323 -5.70 14.50 5.75
C SER A 323 -5.29 14.00 4.36
N CYS A 324 -4.06 14.23 3.95
CA CYS A 324 -3.54 13.75 2.67
C CYS A 324 -2.98 12.32 2.73
N GLY A 325 -3.06 11.62 3.87
CA GLY A 325 -2.48 10.30 4.10
C GLY A 325 -2.60 9.89 5.56
N LEU A 326 -2.43 8.60 5.88
CA LEU A 326 -2.39 8.11 7.27
C LEU A 326 -0.98 7.80 7.77
N LEU A 327 0.03 8.02 6.92
CA LEU A 327 1.42 7.78 7.28
C LEU A 327 1.87 8.68 8.44
N LYS A 328 2.57 8.12 9.43
CA LYS A 328 3.01 8.84 10.63
C LYS A 328 3.89 10.04 10.32
N GLU A 329 4.80 9.92 9.37
CA GLU A 329 5.70 10.99 8.94
C GLU A 329 4.92 12.17 8.34
N ILE A 330 3.81 11.91 7.61
CA ILE A 330 2.92 12.96 7.10
C ILE A 330 2.22 13.67 8.26
N LEU A 331 1.71 12.91 9.22
CA LEU A 331 1.02 13.47 10.40
C LEU A 331 1.95 14.30 11.28
N GLN A 332 3.19 13.85 11.47
CA GLN A 332 4.21 14.58 12.22
C GLN A 332 4.62 15.85 11.48
N MET A 333 4.79 15.78 10.16
CA MET A 333 5.05 16.94 9.31
C MET A 333 3.95 17.99 9.45
N GLU A 334 2.67 17.60 9.32
CA GLU A 334 1.52 18.50 9.46
C GLU A 334 1.44 19.16 10.85
N LYS A 335 1.78 18.42 11.90
CA LYS A 335 1.80 18.93 13.28
C LYS A 335 2.91 19.95 13.47
N CYS A 336 4.14 19.59 13.09
CA CYS A 336 5.30 20.45 13.26
C CYS A 336 5.22 21.70 12.37
N SER A 337 4.73 21.58 11.13
CA SER A 337 4.56 22.73 10.24
C SER A 337 3.55 23.73 10.80
N ARG A 338 2.40 23.27 11.30
CA ARG A 338 1.37 24.12 11.91
C ARG A 338 1.88 24.82 13.16
N GLN A 339 2.53 24.08 14.06
CA GLN A 339 3.14 24.65 15.27
C GLN A 339 4.13 25.76 14.91
N LEU A 340 4.95 25.55 13.87
CA LEU A 340 5.91 26.56 13.44
C LEU A 340 5.25 27.78 12.79
N VAL A 341 4.20 27.61 12.00
CA VAL A 341 3.45 28.76 11.45
C VAL A 341 2.83 29.59 12.58
N GLU A 342 2.24 28.97 13.58
CA GLU A 342 1.66 29.66 14.75
C GLU A 342 2.71 30.42 15.56
N LEU A 343 3.91 29.86 15.73
CA LEU A 343 5.01 30.53 16.43
C LEU A 343 5.60 31.71 15.65
N LEU A 344 5.43 31.71 14.32
CA LEU A 344 6.00 32.72 13.43
C LEU A 344 4.99 33.84 13.06
N ASP A 345 3.77 33.83 13.60
CA ASP A 345 2.68 34.77 13.30
C ASP A 345 2.22 35.58 14.53
N PRO A 346 2.06 36.92 14.43
CA PRO A 346 3.12 37.87 14.13
C PRO A 346 4.19 37.91 15.24
N VAL A 347 5.46 37.78 14.85
CA VAL A 347 6.59 37.83 15.79
C VAL A 347 6.93 39.27 16.14
N GLU A 348 6.75 39.65 17.41
CA GLU A 348 7.39 40.83 18.00
C GLU A 348 8.85 40.49 18.32
N PHE A 349 9.78 41.36 17.91
CA PHE A 349 11.20 41.19 18.15
C PHE A 349 11.66 42.07 19.32
N PRO A 350 12.59 41.59 20.17
CA PRO A 350 13.25 40.28 20.13
C PRO A 350 12.36 39.12 20.63
N LEU A 351 12.60 37.91 20.12
CA LEU A 351 11.91 36.69 20.56
C LEU A 351 12.16 36.45 22.07
N THR A 352 11.14 35.98 22.78
CA THR A 352 11.30 35.53 24.17
C THR A 352 12.03 34.18 24.19
N GLU A 353 12.80 33.91 25.26
CA GLU A 353 13.54 32.63 25.42
C GLU A 353 12.60 31.41 25.32
N GLU A 354 11.37 31.53 25.81
CA GLU A 354 10.34 30.49 25.68
C GLU A 354 9.93 30.23 24.21
N LYS A 355 9.74 31.29 23.41
CA LYS A 355 9.41 31.15 21.98
C LYS A 355 10.60 30.61 21.19
N GLU A 356 11.82 30.99 21.56
CA GLU A 356 13.04 30.49 20.91
C GLU A 356 13.23 28.99 21.18
N THR A 357 13.03 28.53 22.42
CA THR A 357 13.11 27.10 22.76
C THR A 357 12.00 26.30 22.07
N GLN A 358 10.76 26.80 22.01
CA GLN A 358 9.67 26.17 21.28
C GLN A 358 9.93 26.11 19.76
N LEU A 359 10.53 27.16 19.19
CA LEU A 359 10.93 27.20 17.79
C LEU A 359 12.01 26.15 17.49
N GLN A 360 13.02 26.04 18.35
CA GLN A 360 14.07 25.02 18.22
C GLN A 360 13.50 23.60 18.29
N GLN A 361 12.56 23.34 19.22
CA GLN A 361 11.88 22.05 19.30
C GLN A 361 11.06 21.73 18.04
N GLY A 362 10.33 22.71 17.50
CA GLY A 362 9.57 22.53 16.26
C GLY A 362 10.47 22.26 15.04
N VAL A 363 11.61 22.94 14.96
CA VAL A 363 12.63 22.73 13.91
C VAL A 363 13.28 21.35 14.02
N GLU A 364 13.55 20.88 15.24
CA GLU A 364 14.10 19.54 15.45
C GLU A 364 13.09 18.47 15.02
N GLY A 365 11.82 18.61 15.39
CA GLY A 365 10.76 17.71 14.93
C GLY A 365 10.61 17.69 13.39
N LEU A 366 10.76 18.83 12.72
CA LEU A 366 10.81 18.86 11.25
C LEU A 366 12.04 18.18 10.67
N LEU A 367 13.20 18.31 11.31
CA LEU A 367 14.42 17.64 10.87
C LEU A 367 14.27 16.12 10.94
N GLU A 368 13.73 15.60 12.05
CA GLU A 368 13.48 14.16 12.23
C GLU A 368 12.64 13.61 11.07
N VAL A 369 11.53 14.28 10.75
CA VAL A 369 10.67 13.87 9.63
C VAL A 369 11.40 14.00 8.29
N CYS A 370 12.13 15.10 8.06
CA CYS A 370 12.87 15.31 6.82
C CYS A 370 13.93 14.21 6.59
N ASN A 371 14.60 13.78 7.65
CA ASN A 371 15.57 12.68 7.61
C ASN A 371 14.87 11.34 7.35
N ALA A 372 13.78 11.05 8.06
CA ALA A 372 12.99 9.83 7.84
C ALA A 372 12.51 9.73 6.37
N LEU A 373 11.98 10.82 5.82
CA LEU A 373 11.58 10.90 4.40
C LEU A 373 12.77 10.70 3.47
N LYS A 374 13.92 11.33 3.75
CA LYS A 374 15.12 11.20 2.92
C LYS A 374 15.63 9.76 2.86
N GLU A 375 15.64 9.07 4.00
CA GLU A 375 16.18 7.72 4.11
C GLU A 375 15.21 6.65 3.61
N CYS A 376 13.91 6.84 3.79
CA CYS A 376 12.93 5.78 3.56
C CYS A 376 12.15 5.89 2.23
N LEU A 377 12.08 7.06 1.58
CA LEU A 377 11.33 7.20 0.32
C LEU A 377 11.98 6.45 -0.85
N ASP A 378 13.31 6.50 -1.03
CA ASP A 378 13.95 5.74 -2.13
C ASP A 378 13.77 4.23 -1.97
N PRO A 379 14.02 3.62 -0.79
CA PRO A 379 13.75 2.19 -0.59
C PRO A 379 12.29 1.82 -0.83
N LEU A 380 11.34 2.64 -0.37
CA LEU A 380 9.92 2.40 -0.57
C LEU A 380 9.57 2.41 -2.07
N GLU A 381 10.03 3.41 -2.83
CA GLU A 381 9.81 3.50 -4.27
C GLU A 381 10.38 2.27 -5.01
N ARG A 382 11.57 1.82 -4.62
CA ARG A 382 12.17 0.60 -5.18
C ARG A 382 11.32 -0.63 -4.91
N GLN A 383 10.77 -0.79 -3.71
CA GLN A 383 9.88 -1.92 -3.37
C GLN A 383 8.57 -1.86 -4.15
N VAL A 384 7.95 -0.68 -4.28
CA VAL A 384 6.74 -0.51 -5.11
C VAL A 384 7.02 -0.89 -6.57
N ARG A 385 8.19 -0.50 -7.11
CA ARG A 385 8.62 -0.92 -8.45
C ARG A 385 8.83 -2.43 -8.53
N ASP A 386 9.45 -3.05 -7.53
CA ASP A 386 9.66 -4.50 -7.50
C ASP A 386 8.33 -5.26 -7.48
N ILE A 387 7.35 -4.78 -6.71
CA ILE A 387 5.98 -5.30 -6.70
C ILE A 387 5.35 -5.19 -8.08
N PHE A 388 5.42 -4.01 -8.69
CA PHE A 388 4.90 -3.78 -10.04
C PHE A 388 5.49 -4.80 -11.03
N LEU A 389 6.82 -4.96 -11.03
CA LEU A 389 7.51 -5.88 -11.94
C LEU A 389 7.14 -7.35 -11.68
N ARG A 390 7.03 -7.76 -10.41
CA ARG A 390 6.64 -9.14 -10.05
C ARG A 390 5.19 -9.46 -10.41
N ILE A 391 4.29 -8.49 -10.25
CA ILE A 391 2.90 -8.63 -10.71
C ILE A 391 2.86 -8.80 -12.24
N VAL A 392 3.59 -7.96 -12.98
CA VAL A 392 3.68 -8.07 -14.45
C VAL A 392 4.24 -9.44 -14.85
N SER A 393 5.36 -9.86 -14.25
CA SER A 393 6.01 -11.14 -14.57
C SER A 393 5.09 -12.33 -14.27
N SER A 394 4.47 -12.37 -13.10
CA SER A 394 3.58 -13.46 -12.69
C SER A 394 2.34 -13.56 -13.57
N ARG A 395 1.79 -12.41 -14.00
CA ARG A 395 0.67 -12.36 -14.94
C ARG A 395 1.07 -12.87 -16.32
N THR A 396 2.23 -12.46 -16.83
CA THR A 396 2.72 -12.93 -18.14
C THR A 396 2.92 -14.45 -18.11
N GLU A 397 3.61 -14.97 -17.09
CA GLU A 397 3.82 -16.41 -16.91
C GLU A 397 2.49 -17.19 -16.81
N GLY A 398 1.51 -16.64 -16.09
CA GLY A 398 0.17 -17.22 -15.97
C GLY A 398 -0.63 -17.22 -17.27
N LEU A 399 -0.65 -16.11 -18.01
CA LEU A 399 -1.35 -16.00 -19.29
C LEU A 399 -0.71 -16.88 -20.37
N ASP A 400 0.61 -17.04 -20.34
CA ASP A 400 1.31 -17.97 -21.23
C ASP A 400 0.91 -19.42 -20.96
N CYS A 401 0.67 -19.80 -19.69
CA CYS A 401 0.15 -21.12 -19.35
C CYS A 401 -1.30 -21.31 -19.82
N LEU A 402 -2.15 -20.31 -19.63
CA LEU A 402 -3.56 -20.35 -20.06
C LEU A 402 -3.72 -20.38 -21.59
N SER A 403 -2.85 -19.70 -22.33
CA SER A 403 -2.92 -19.65 -23.81
C SER A 403 -2.41 -20.92 -24.48
N LYS A 404 -1.34 -21.55 -23.96
CA LYS A 404 -0.76 -22.76 -24.55
C LYS A 404 -1.71 -23.97 -24.55
N SER A 405 -2.62 -24.07 -23.60
CA SER A 405 -3.65 -25.11 -23.56
C SER A 405 -4.78 -24.91 -24.57
N HIS A 406 -5.12 -23.66 -24.92
CA HIS A 406 -6.14 -23.38 -25.93
C HIS A 406 -5.67 -23.69 -27.35
N HIS A 407 -4.36 -23.80 -27.57
CA HIS A 407 -3.76 -24.18 -28.86
C HIS A 407 -3.50 -25.69 -29.00
N SER A 408 -3.75 -26.48 -27.95
CA SER A 408 -3.53 -27.94 -27.94
C SER A 408 -4.81 -28.77 -28.14
N GLU A 409 -5.92 -28.14 -28.53
CA GLU A 409 -7.16 -28.83 -28.96
C GLU A 409 -7.25 -28.98 -30.47
#